data_AF-A0A1H6SRU3-F1
#
_entry.id   AF-A0A1H6SRU3-F1
#
_cell.length_a   1.000
_cell.length_b   1.000
_cell.length_c   1.000
_cell.angle_alpha   90.00
_cell.angle_beta   90.00
_cell.angle_gamma   90.00
#
_symmetry.space_group_name_H-M   'P 1'
#
loop_
_entity.id
_entity.type
_entity.pdbx_description
1 polymer ?
#
loop_
_entity_poly.entity_id
_entity_poly.type
_entity_poly.pdbx_seq_one_letter_code
_entity_poly.pdbx_strand_id
1 'polypeptide(L)' 'MTPPTDAFRRFQAELAALDAKSRPPKTPMEQAKEEFLALKKRYGLTVADVVTFFPEEEGIAYLQQLIAARTR' A
#
# COMPACT_ATOMS: atom_id res chain seq x y z
N MET A 1 -15.91 -17.23 45.63
CA MET A 1 -16.59 -17.02 44.33
C MET A 1 -15.50 -16.74 43.31
N THR A 2 -15.05 -17.77 42.57
CA THR A 2 -14.02 -17.59 41.54
C THR A 2 -14.66 -16.94 40.31
N PRO A 3 -14.10 -15.85 39.75
CA PRO A 3 -14.69 -15.21 38.59
C PRO A 3 -14.70 -16.19 37.41
N PRO A 4 -15.73 -16.15 36.55
CA PRO A 4 -15.92 -17.13 35.49
C PRO A 4 -14.79 -16.98 34.46
N THR A 5 -13.83 -17.91 34.52
CA THR A 5 -12.68 -17.99 33.60
C THR A 5 -13.11 -17.91 32.12
N ASP A 6 -14.33 -18.36 31.82
CA ASP A 6 -14.95 -18.28 30.51
C ASP A 6 -15.26 -16.85 30.04
N ALA A 7 -15.68 -15.96 30.94
CA ALA A 7 -15.94 -14.57 30.59
C ALA A 7 -14.65 -13.84 30.18
N PHE A 8 -13.56 -14.11 30.90
CA PHE A 8 -12.25 -13.57 30.57
C PHE A 8 -11.72 -14.10 29.23
N ARG A 9 -11.90 -15.39 28.95
CA ARG A 9 -11.51 -15.98 27.65
C ARG A 9 -12.28 -15.38 26.47
N ARG A 10 -13.59 -15.14 26.64
CA ARG A 10 -14.42 -14.50 25.62
C ARG A 10 -13.98 -13.08 25.33
N PHE A 11 -13.71 -12.32 26.39
CA PHE A 11 -13.19 -10.96 26.26
C PHE A 11 -11.82 -10.94 25.54
N GLN A 12 -10.92 -11.85 25.89
CA GLN A 12 -9.63 -11.98 25.21
C GLN A 12 -9.77 -12.34 23.71
N ALA A 13 -10.74 -13.20 23.37
CA ALA A 13 -11.02 -13.54 21.97
C ALA A 13 -11.60 -12.36 21.19
N GLU A 14 -12.47 -11.56 21.80
CA GLU A 14 -13.01 -10.34 21.20
C GLU A 14 -11.92 -9.28 20.96
N LEU A 15 -11.01 -9.12 21.93
CA LEU A 15 -9.86 -8.23 21.78
C LEU A 15 -8.90 -8.69 20.67
N ALA A 16 -8.56 -9.98 20.62
CA ALA A 16 -7.70 -10.52 19.57
C ALA A 16 -8.34 -10.39 18.17
N ALA A 17 -9.67 -10.54 18.08
CA ALA A 17 -10.41 -10.33 16.84
C ALA A 17 -10.46 -8.85 16.43
N LEU A 18 -10.41 -7.92 17.39
CA LEU A 18 -10.30 -6.48 17.13
C LEU A 18 -8.90 -6.11 16.65
N ASP A 19 -7.87 -6.68 17.28
CA ASP A 19 -6.46 -6.46 16.94
C ASP A 19 -6.11 -6.99 15.54
N ALA A 20 -6.66 -8.16 15.17
CA ALA A 20 -6.56 -8.71 13.82
C ALA A 20 -7.37 -7.94 12.75
N LYS A 21 -8.41 -7.19 13.15
CA LYS A 21 -9.12 -6.24 12.28
C LYS A 21 -8.39 -4.91 12.15
N SER A 22 -7.46 -4.62 13.07
CA SER A 22 -6.47 -3.58 12.87
C SER A 22 -5.50 -4.10 11.79
N ARG A 23 -5.46 -3.37 10.69
CA ARG A 23 -4.80 -3.69 9.43
C ARG A 23 -3.37 -4.23 9.67
N PRO A 24 -2.92 -5.29 8.97
CA PRO A 24 -1.55 -5.76 9.09
C PRO A 24 -0.59 -4.58 8.88
N PRO A 25 0.56 -4.54 9.60
CA PRO A 25 1.52 -3.48 9.44
C PRO A 25 1.89 -3.42 7.96
N LYS A 26 1.52 -2.32 7.32
CA LYS A 26 1.85 -2.09 5.91
C LYS A 26 3.36 -2.12 5.81
N THR A 27 3.86 -2.89 4.85
CA THR A 27 5.26 -2.82 4.50
C THR A 27 5.61 -1.38 4.11
N PRO A 28 6.87 -0.94 4.30
CA PRO A 28 7.29 0.41 3.89
C PRO A 28 6.93 0.73 2.43
N MET A 29 6.95 -0.28 1.56
CA MET A 29 6.58 -0.16 0.15
C MET A 29 5.07 0.04 -0.06
N GLU A 30 4.22 -0.59 0.75
CA GLU A 30 2.77 -0.37 0.70
C GLU A 30 2.40 1.03 1.22
N GLN A 31 3.10 1.53 2.23
CA GLN A 31 2.93 2.90 2.73
C GLN A 31 3.33 3.93 1.67
N ALA A 32 4.52 3.78 1.09
CA ALA A 32 5.00 4.65 0.02
C ALA A 32 4.05 4.65 -1.20
N LYS A 33 3.51 3.49 -1.57
CA LYS A 33 2.54 3.36 -2.67
C LYS A 33 1.23 4.09 -2.38
N GLU A 34 0.72 4.00 -1.15
CA GLU A 34 -0.51 4.68 -0.75
C GLU A 34 -0.34 6.20 -0.74
N GLU A 35 0.79 6.69 -0.21
CA GLU A 35 1.14 8.11 -0.22
C GLU A 35 1.27 8.64 -1.64
N PHE A 36 1.94 7.91 -2.53
CA PHE A 36 2.04 8.26 -3.94
C PHE A 36 0.66 8.33 -4.61
N LEU A 37 -0.23 7.37 -4.35
CA LEU A 37 -1.58 7.38 -4.90
C LEU A 37 -2.42 8.55 -4.37
N ALA A 38 -2.24 8.93 -3.11
CA ALA A 38 -2.89 10.09 -2.52
C ALA A 38 -2.41 11.40 -3.16
N LEU A 39 -1.08 11.54 -3.36
CA LEU A 39 -0.47 12.67 -4.07
C LEU A 39 -0.96 12.75 -5.52
N LYS A 40 -0.98 11.61 -6.23
CA LYS A 40 -1.51 11.51 -7.59
C LYS A 40 -2.94 12.03 -7.68
N LYS A 41 -3.81 11.61 -6.77
CA LYS A 41 -5.22 12.06 -6.75
C LYS A 41 -5.35 13.54 -6.40
N ARG A 42 -4.55 14.04 -5.46
CA ARG A 42 -4.61 15.43 -4.99
C ARG A 42 -4.17 16.44 -6.05
N TYR A 43 -3.12 16.10 -6.80
CA TYR A 43 -2.52 17.00 -7.79
C TYR A 43 -2.81 16.60 -9.24
N GLY A 44 -3.62 15.56 -9.47
CA GLY A 44 -3.92 15.07 -10.81
C GLY A 44 -2.70 14.55 -11.57
N LEU A 45 -1.69 14.03 -10.86
CA LEU A 45 -0.42 13.63 -11.48
C LEU A 45 -0.66 12.56 -12.53
N THR A 46 -0.09 12.78 -13.70
CA THR A 46 -0.09 11.86 -14.82
C THR A 46 1.25 11.14 -14.90
N VAL A 47 1.31 10.09 -15.73
CA VAL A 47 2.59 9.42 -16.03
C VAL A 47 3.58 10.41 -16.65
N ALA A 48 3.10 11.41 -17.40
CA ALA A 48 3.95 12.43 -17.99
C ALA A 48 4.67 13.26 -16.92
N ASP A 49 3.98 13.66 -15.85
CA ASP A 49 4.56 14.45 -14.75
C ASP A 49 5.62 13.67 -13.96
N VAL A 50 5.56 12.34 -13.98
CA VAL A 50 6.58 11.49 -13.35
C VAL A 50 7.77 11.30 -14.28
N VAL A 51 7.51 11.11 -15.58
CA VAL A 51 8.56 10.94 -16.61
C VAL A 51 9.42 12.19 -16.76
N THR A 52 8.90 13.39 -16.50
CA THR A 52 9.70 14.64 -16.52
C THR A 52 10.80 14.70 -15.46
N PHE A 53 10.73 13.88 -14.40
CA PHE A 53 11.79 13.81 -13.39
C PHE A 53 12.92 12.84 -13.76
N PHE A 54 12.75 12.04 -14.81
CA PHE A 54 13.79 11.13 -15.29
C PHE A 54 14.70 11.88 -16.27
N PRO A 55 16.02 11.66 -16.23
CA PRO A 55 16.89 12.08 -17.31
C PRO A 55 16.42 11.42 -18.62
N GLU A 56 16.50 12.17 -19.73
CA GLU A 56 15.91 11.77 -21.03
C GLU A 56 16.33 10.35 -21.46
N GLU A 57 17.59 9.99 -21.20
CA GLU A 57 18.17 8.68 -21.49
C GLU A 57 17.49 7.52 -20.73
N GLU A 58 17.08 7.74 -19.47
CA GLU A 58 16.48 6.70 -18.63
C GLU A 58 14.96 6.60 -18.82
N GLY A 59 14.29 7.73 -19.05
CA GLY A 59 12.85 7.78 -19.25
C GLY A 59 12.39 7.09 -20.54
N ILE A 60 13.09 7.32 -21.65
CA ILE A 60 12.74 6.73 -22.95
C ILE A 60 13.01 5.22 -22.95
N ALA A 61 14.13 4.77 -22.38
CA ALA A 61 14.45 3.36 -22.27
C ALA A 61 13.39 2.60 -21.45
N TYR A 62 12.92 3.19 -20.34
CA TYR A 62 11.84 2.62 -19.52
C TYR A 62 10.52 2.52 -20.29
N LEU A 63 10.13 3.58 -21.02
CA LEU A 63 8.92 3.57 -21.84
C LEU A 63 8.99 2.55 -22.97
N GLN A 64 10.16 2.40 -23.62
CA GLN A 64 10.39 1.39 -24.65
C GLN A 64 10.27 -0.03 -24.09
N GLN A 65 10.81 -0.30 -22.90
CA GLN A 65 10.64 -1.60 -22.23
C GLN A 65 9.17 -1.90 -21.91
N LEU A 66 8.41 -0.92 -21.43
CA LEU A 66 6.98 -1.08 -21.14
C LEU A 66 6.17 -1.39 -22.41
N ILE A 67 6.45 -0.70 -23.51
CA ILE A 67 5.79 -0.93 -24.81
C ILE A 67 6.13 -2.32 -25.34
N ALA A 68 7.40 -2.71 -25.28
CA ALA A 68 7.86 -4.04 -25.70
C ALA A 68 7.24 -5.17 -24.87
N ALA A 69 7.08 -4.98 -23.56
CA ALA A 69 6.44 -5.95 -22.68
C ALA A 69 4.94 -6.10 -22.93
N ARG A 70 4.25 -5.04 -23.38
CA ARG A 70 2.81 -5.05 -23.65
C ARG A 70 2.44 -5.59 -25.04
N THR A 71 3.40 -5.64 -25.96
CA THR A 71 3.19 -6.07 -27.36
C THR A 71 3.51 -7.56 -27.57
N ARG A 72 3.90 -8.28 -26.50
CA ARG A 72 3.99 -9.76 -26.47
C ARG A 72 2.72 -10.35 -25.89
#